data_AF-A0A8H3EKK5-F1
#
_entry.id   AF-A0A8H3EKK5-F1
#
_cell.length_a   1.000
_cell.length_b   1.000
_cell.length_c   1.000
_cell.angle_alpha   90.00
_cell.angle_beta   90.00
_cell.angle_gamma   90.00
#
_symmetry.space_group_name_H-M   'P 1'
#
loop_
_entity.id
_entity.type
_entity.pdbx_description
1 polymer ?
#
loop_
_entity_poly.entity_id
_entity_poly.type
_entity_poly.pdbx_seq_one_letter_code
_entity_poly.pdbx_strand_id
1 'polypeptide(L)'
;MDTNLRLRLLQTIFASSHRLILLRRRLALACFFGDIGYLSQRSDDTIDPIGIARHLEGPQFMTSNATDYSELAAAIGILSIAIDCGDPPSSPCATEEEKAFNRDIDVLSFKIKSMFADIVDTGASHVGRTEAKEVLEAFQYRLLYGVRTKPPPKKSLFGDSTVEGTADRHIMEAFVEKGSQKTSFALPDSVQRHGKLRTMAAS
;
A
#
# COMPACT_ATOMS: atom_id res chain seq x y z
N MET A 1 -1.51 28.63 -0.80
CA MET A 1 -2.46 28.30 0.29
C MET A 1 -2.06 26.93 0.78
N ASP A 2 -1.70 26.82 2.05
CA ASP A 2 -1.21 25.59 2.68
C ASP A 2 -2.22 24.43 2.55
N THR A 3 -1.75 23.27 2.09
CA THR A 3 -2.53 22.04 1.89
C THR A 3 -3.18 21.58 3.19
N ASN A 4 -2.51 21.77 4.33
CA ASN A 4 -3.06 21.45 5.65
C ASN A 4 -4.28 22.30 6.01
N LEU A 5 -4.26 23.59 5.67
CA LEU A 5 -5.41 24.48 5.90
C LEU A 5 -6.60 24.07 5.04
N ARG A 6 -6.36 23.70 3.78
CA ARG A 6 -7.41 23.18 2.88
C ARG A 6 -8.05 21.91 3.44
N LEU A 7 -7.25 20.99 3.96
CA LEU A 7 -7.75 19.76 4.59
C LEU A 7 -8.61 20.07 5.82
N ARG A 8 -8.14 20.94 6.73
CA ARG A 8 -8.92 21.34 7.92
C ARG A 8 -10.25 21.98 7.55
N LEU A 9 -10.25 22.85 6.54
CA LEU A 9 -11.48 23.45 6.03
C LEU A 9 -12.46 22.36 5.56
N LEU A 10 -11.99 21.39 4.77
CA LEU A 10 -12.81 20.28 4.30
C LEU A 10 -13.38 19.41 5.43
N GLN A 11 -12.60 19.18 6.49
CA GLN A 11 -13.02 18.39 7.65
C GLN A 11 -14.10 19.07 8.49
N THR A 12 -14.19 20.40 8.46
CA THR A 12 -15.23 21.15 9.21
C THR A 12 -16.59 21.13 8.53
N ILE A 13 -16.65 20.84 7.22
CA ILE A 13 -17.92 20.74 6.47
C ILE A 13 -18.60 19.43 6.85
N PHE A 14 -19.59 19.51 7.75
CA PHE A 14 -20.34 18.33 8.18
C PHE A 14 -21.20 17.76 7.04
N ALA A 15 -21.00 16.49 6.73
CA ALA A 15 -21.62 15.78 5.61
C ALA A 15 -23.02 15.23 5.94
N SER A 16 -23.93 16.07 6.46
CA SER A 16 -25.28 15.62 6.87
C SER A 16 -26.24 15.36 5.72
N SER A 17 -26.01 15.95 4.55
CA SER A 17 -26.89 15.82 3.39
C SER A 17 -26.09 15.44 2.15
N HIS A 18 -26.76 14.75 1.21
CA HIS A 18 -26.16 14.36 -0.06
C HIS A 18 -25.59 15.56 -0.83
N ARG A 19 -26.24 16.73 -0.76
CA ARG A 19 -25.74 17.97 -1.37
C ARG A 19 -24.41 18.43 -0.75
N LEU A 20 -24.28 18.33 0.57
CA LEU A 20 -23.04 18.68 1.28
C LEU A 20 -21.93 17.67 1.01
N ILE A 21 -22.26 16.39 0.88
CA ILE A 21 -21.33 15.34 0.44
C ILE A 21 -20.77 15.68 -0.94
N LEU A 22 -21.64 15.93 -1.93
CA LEU A 22 -21.21 16.27 -3.29
C LEU A 22 -20.40 17.58 -3.33
N LEU A 23 -20.81 18.61 -2.59
CA LEU A 23 -20.07 19.86 -2.50
C LEU A 23 -18.68 19.66 -1.93
N ARG A 24 -18.57 18.93 -0.82
CA ARG A 24 -17.30 18.60 -0.15
C ARG A 24 -16.38 17.81 -1.09
N ARG A 25 -16.91 16.83 -1.84
CA ARG A 25 -16.16 16.08 -2.85
C ARG A 25 -15.62 16.97 -3.96
N ARG A 26 -16.46 17.84 -4.54
CA ARG A 26 -16.05 18.79 -5.59
C ARG A 26 -15.00 19.78 -5.10
N LEU A 27 -15.17 20.30 -3.89
CA LEU A 27 -14.21 21.23 -3.29
C LEU A 27 -12.86 20.53 -3.03
N ALA A 28 -12.89 19.26 -2.62
CA ALA A 28 -11.69 18.46 -2.45
C ALA A 28 -10.99 18.19 -3.79
N LEU A 29 -11.71 17.84 -4.85
CA LEU A 29 -11.15 17.70 -6.21
C LEU A 29 -10.51 19.00 -6.69
N ALA A 30 -11.21 20.13 -6.53
CA ALA A 30 -10.68 21.44 -6.87
C ALA A 30 -9.42 21.81 -6.07
N CYS A 31 -9.38 21.45 -4.79
CA CYS A 31 -8.21 21.67 -3.93
C CYS A 31 -7.03 20.77 -4.30
N PHE A 32 -7.30 19.52 -4.72
CA PHE A 32 -6.31 18.53 -5.07
C PHE A 32 -5.67 18.81 -6.45
N PHE A 33 -6.49 19.04 -7.48
CA PHE A 33 -6.01 19.36 -8.83
C PHE A 33 -5.63 20.83 -9.01
N GLY A 34 -6.06 21.71 -8.09
CA GLY A 34 -5.83 23.15 -8.18
C GLY A 34 -6.67 23.85 -9.25
N ASP A 35 -7.73 23.21 -9.74
CA ASP A 35 -8.61 23.74 -10.80
C ASP A 35 -10.03 23.98 -10.27
N ILE A 36 -10.53 25.19 -10.51
CA ILE A 36 -11.86 25.65 -10.10
C ILE A 36 -12.96 24.99 -10.94
N GLY A 37 -12.63 24.47 -12.14
CA GLY A 37 -13.55 23.76 -13.02
C GLY A 37 -14.27 22.59 -12.33
N TYR A 38 -13.59 21.90 -11.41
CA TYR A 38 -14.15 20.80 -10.62
C TYR A 38 -15.32 21.21 -9.70
N LEU A 39 -15.48 22.50 -9.37
CA LEU A 39 -16.63 22.99 -8.60
C LEU A 39 -17.93 22.99 -9.41
N SER A 40 -17.83 23.22 -10.71
CA SER A 40 -18.97 23.28 -11.64
C SER A 40 -19.31 21.93 -12.25
N GLN A 41 -18.48 20.92 -12.00
CA GLN A 41 -18.63 19.58 -12.53
C GLN A 41 -19.95 18.96 -12.05
N ARG A 42 -20.71 18.37 -12.98
CA ARG A 42 -22.00 17.72 -12.65
C ARG A 42 -21.74 16.45 -11.87
N SER A 43 -22.73 16.04 -11.07
CA SER A 43 -22.69 14.82 -10.23
C SER A 43 -22.53 13.52 -11.03
N ASP A 44 -22.74 13.57 -12.35
CA ASP A 44 -22.66 12.40 -13.21
C ASP A 44 -21.24 12.15 -13.75
N ASP A 45 -20.31 13.09 -13.54
CA ASP A 45 -18.91 12.83 -13.88
C ASP A 45 -18.33 11.86 -12.86
N THR A 46 -18.16 10.65 -13.35
CA THR A 46 -17.56 9.54 -12.62
C THR A 46 -16.13 9.93 -12.23
N ILE A 47 -15.73 9.64 -11.00
CA ILE A 47 -14.33 9.75 -10.58
C ILE A 47 -13.48 8.96 -11.58
N ASP A 48 -12.37 9.54 -12.05
CA ASP A 48 -11.35 8.86 -12.85
C ASP A 48 -10.19 8.38 -11.94
N PRO A 49 -10.17 7.12 -11.48
CA PRO A 49 -9.13 6.62 -10.59
C PRO A 49 -7.77 6.54 -11.30
N ILE A 50 -7.77 6.33 -12.61
CA ILE A 50 -6.56 6.24 -13.43
C ILE A 50 -5.94 7.63 -13.56
N GLY A 51 -6.74 8.66 -13.83
CA GLY A 51 -6.31 10.05 -13.85
C GLY A 51 -5.68 10.49 -12.53
N ILE A 52 -6.30 10.09 -11.41
CA ILE A 52 -5.74 10.31 -10.06
C ILE A 52 -4.41 9.57 -9.90
N ALA A 53 -4.34 8.29 -10.24
CA ALA A 53 -3.11 7.50 -10.13
C ALA A 53 -1.96 8.11 -10.94
N ARG A 54 -2.24 8.60 -12.15
CA ARG A 54 -1.28 9.33 -13.00
C ARG A 54 -0.87 10.66 -12.37
N HIS A 55 -1.79 11.38 -11.74
CA HIS A 55 -1.45 12.62 -11.04
C HIS A 55 -0.51 12.37 -9.84
N LEU A 56 -0.69 11.24 -9.15
CA LEU A 56 0.21 10.79 -8.07
C LEU A 56 1.61 10.36 -8.55
N GLU A 57 1.85 10.26 -9.86
CA GLU A 57 3.19 10.10 -10.42
C GLU A 57 3.91 11.45 -10.62
N GLY A 58 3.22 12.55 -10.37
CA GLY A 58 3.80 13.88 -10.43
C GLY A 58 4.97 14.07 -9.45
N PRO A 59 5.90 14.99 -9.74
CA PRO A 59 7.10 15.21 -8.93
C PRO A 59 6.78 15.62 -7.48
N GLN A 60 5.63 16.24 -7.25
CA GLN A 60 5.15 16.64 -5.92
C GLN A 60 4.84 15.47 -4.97
N PHE A 61 4.65 14.26 -5.51
CA PHE A 61 4.32 13.06 -4.74
C PHE A 61 5.47 12.06 -4.67
N MET A 62 6.61 12.37 -5.32
CA MET A 62 7.81 11.54 -5.26
C MET A 62 8.49 11.71 -3.90
N THR A 63 8.60 10.62 -3.15
CA THR A 63 9.20 10.60 -1.83
C THR A 63 10.72 10.76 -1.93
N SER A 64 11.21 11.91 -1.48
CA SER A 64 12.62 12.26 -1.35
C SER A 64 12.93 12.58 0.11
N ASN A 65 14.21 12.64 0.47
CA ASN A 65 14.64 12.98 1.85
C ASN A 65 14.23 14.40 2.28
N ALA A 66 13.93 15.28 1.33
CA ALA A 66 13.46 16.65 1.55
C ALA A 66 11.93 16.80 1.46
N THR A 67 11.17 15.70 1.30
CA THR A 67 9.72 15.75 1.17
C THR A 67 9.08 16.18 2.49
N ASP A 68 8.14 17.11 2.41
CA ASP A 68 7.26 17.44 3.53
C ASP A 68 6.16 16.38 3.65
N TYR A 69 6.37 15.45 4.58
CA TYR A 69 5.42 14.37 4.82
C TYR A 69 4.11 14.86 5.44
N SER A 70 4.09 16.01 6.11
CA SER A 70 2.85 16.60 6.63
C SER A 70 1.99 17.14 5.48
N GLU A 71 2.61 17.74 4.47
CA GLU A 71 1.92 18.16 3.25
C GLU A 71 1.43 16.97 2.43
N LEU A 72 2.23 15.91 2.32
CA LEU A 72 1.81 14.66 1.68
C LEU A 72 0.59 14.05 2.38
N ALA A 73 0.63 13.94 3.72
CA ALA A 73 -0.49 13.42 4.51
C ALA A 73 -1.75 14.26 4.28
N ALA A 74 -1.61 15.59 4.25
CA ALA A 74 -2.73 16.49 3.98
C ALA A 74 -3.31 16.29 2.57
N ALA A 75 -2.46 16.17 1.55
CA ALA A 75 -2.87 15.95 0.17
C ALA A 75 -3.63 14.63 -0.01
N ILE A 76 -3.14 13.53 0.60
CA ILE A 76 -3.83 12.24 0.60
C ILE A 76 -5.15 12.31 1.39
N GLY A 77 -5.18 13.04 2.49
CA GLY A 77 -6.42 13.32 3.24
C GLY A 77 -7.47 14.03 2.37
N ILE A 78 -7.07 15.04 1.60
CA ILE A 78 -7.95 15.73 0.64
C ILE A 78 -8.45 14.75 -0.43
N LEU A 79 -7.55 13.94 -0.99
CA LEU A 79 -7.91 12.93 -1.98
C LEU A 79 -8.90 11.90 -1.43
N SER A 80 -8.73 11.49 -0.17
CA SER A 80 -9.66 10.61 0.51
C SER A 80 -11.06 11.23 0.58
N ILE A 81 -11.15 12.52 0.92
CA ILE A 81 -12.44 13.25 0.92
C ILE A 81 -13.03 13.39 -0.49
N ALA A 82 -12.18 13.59 -1.51
CA ALA A 82 -12.62 13.71 -2.90
C ALA A 82 -13.30 12.43 -3.41
N ILE A 83 -12.71 11.27 -3.10
CA ILE A 83 -13.24 9.96 -3.50
C ILE A 83 -14.46 9.56 -2.67
N ASP A 84 -14.49 9.86 -1.37
CA ASP A 84 -15.56 9.51 -0.41
C ASP A 84 -16.01 8.02 -0.54
N CYS A 85 -17.19 7.74 -1.10
CA CYS A 85 -17.72 6.39 -1.32
C CYS A 85 -17.44 5.81 -2.73
N GLY A 86 -16.78 6.58 -3.60
CA GLY A 86 -16.76 6.29 -5.03
C GLY A 86 -18.09 6.61 -5.72
N ASP A 87 -18.10 6.52 -7.05
CA ASP A 87 -19.31 6.50 -7.86
C ASP A 87 -19.33 5.19 -8.66
N PRO A 88 -19.64 4.05 -8.01
CA PRO A 88 -19.71 2.78 -8.71
C PRO A 88 -20.84 2.83 -9.76
N PRO A 89 -20.69 2.09 -10.88
CA PRO A 89 -21.72 2.07 -11.92
C PRO A 89 -23.07 1.63 -11.33
N SER A 90 -24.12 2.38 -11.66
CA SER A 90 -25.46 2.24 -11.08
C SER A 90 -26.20 0.96 -11.50
N SER A 91 -25.68 0.22 -12.48
CA SER A 91 -26.25 -1.05 -12.94
C SER A 91 -25.48 -2.25 -12.39
N PRO A 92 -26.06 -3.05 -11.47
CA PRO A 92 -25.46 -4.30 -11.01
C PRO A 92 -25.42 -5.41 -12.09
N CYS A 93 -25.93 -5.15 -13.30
CA CYS A 93 -25.95 -6.07 -14.43
C CYS A 93 -24.79 -5.86 -15.41
N ALA A 94 -24.08 -4.73 -15.33
CA ALA A 94 -22.91 -4.44 -16.17
C ALA A 94 -21.64 -5.04 -15.54
N THR A 95 -21.52 -6.37 -15.56
CA THR A 95 -20.37 -7.08 -14.98
C THR A 95 -19.03 -6.59 -15.50
N GLU A 96 -18.95 -6.12 -16.75
CA GLU A 96 -17.70 -5.63 -17.35
C GLU A 96 -17.34 -4.21 -16.90
N GLU A 97 -18.31 -3.30 -16.78
CA GLU A 97 -18.08 -1.94 -16.27
C GLU A 97 -17.72 -1.97 -14.78
N GLU A 98 -18.38 -2.83 -14.00
CA GLU A 98 -18.05 -3.05 -12.60
C GLU A 98 -16.62 -3.64 -12.44
N LYS A 99 -16.25 -4.61 -13.29
CA LYS A 99 -14.88 -5.16 -13.30
C LYS A 99 -13.85 -4.12 -13.69
N ALA A 100 -14.13 -3.29 -14.69
CA ALA A 100 -13.25 -2.21 -15.12
C ALA A 100 -13.05 -1.19 -13.98
N PHE A 101 -14.13 -0.73 -13.36
CA PHE A 101 -14.08 0.16 -12.20
C PHE A 101 -13.24 -0.44 -11.05
N ASN A 102 -13.49 -1.69 -10.69
CA ASN A 102 -12.74 -2.37 -9.62
C ASN A 102 -11.25 -2.49 -9.97
N ARG A 103 -10.91 -2.78 -11.23
CA ARG A 103 -9.52 -2.81 -11.70
C ARG A 103 -8.86 -1.44 -11.57
N ASP A 104 -9.57 -0.38 -11.91
CA ASP A 104 -9.03 0.99 -11.85
C ASP A 104 -8.80 1.42 -10.39
N ILE A 105 -9.70 1.03 -9.48
CA ILE A 105 -9.52 1.19 -8.03
C ILE A 105 -8.34 0.34 -7.52
N ASP A 106 -8.16 -0.89 -8.01
CA ASP A 106 -7.03 -1.75 -7.64
C ASP A 106 -5.69 -1.12 -8.10
N VAL A 107 -5.64 -0.50 -9.28
CA VAL A 107 -4.47 0.25 -9.77
C VAL A 107 -4.15 1.43 -8.85
N LEU A 108 -5.15 2.23 -8.49
CA LEU A 108 -4.97 3.35 -7.55
C LEU A 108 -4.50 2.85 -6.18
N SER A 109 -5.11 1.78 -5.66
CA SER A 109 -4.72 1.16 -4.39
C SER A 109 -3.27 0.67 -4.40
N PHE A 110 -2.84 0.06 -5.50
CA PHE A 110 -1.45 -0.36 -5.68
C PHE A 110 -0.49 0.83 -5.67
N LYS A 111 -0.85 1.95 -6.32
CA LYS A 111 -0.04 3.17 -6.31
C LYS A 111 0.14 3.73 -4.90
N ILE A 112 -0.95 3.81 -4.12
CA ILE A 112 -0.91 4.25 -2.71
C ILE A 112 -0.04 3.30 -1.88
N LYS A 113 -0.13 1.99 -2.11
CA LYS A 113 0.72 1.00 -1.43
C LYS A 113 2.20 1.17 -1.76
N SER A 114 2.53 1.48 -3.02
CA SER A 114 3.90 1.76 -3.43
C SER A 114 4.46 2.96 -2.67
N MET A 115 3.70 4.06 -2.62
CA MET A 115 4.09 5.25 -1.86
C MET A 115 4.30 4.93 -0.38
N PHE A 116 3.43 4.13 0.24
CA PHE A 116 3.62 3.67 1.61
C PHE A 116 4.94 2.90 1.81
N ALA A 117 5.28 2.00 0.87
CA ALA A 117 6.49 1.20 0.92
C ALA A 117 7.77 2.03 0.73
N ASP A 118 7.70 3.11 -0.07
CA ASP A 118 8.82 4.01 -0.34
C ASP A 118 9.19 4.88 0.88
N ILE A 119 8.26 5.08 1.83
CA ILE A 119 8.53 5.84 3.05
C ILE A 119 9.30 4.97 4.05
N VAL A 120 10.53 5.37 4.38
CA VAL A 120 11.30 4.75 5.46
C VAL A 120 11.02 5.49 6.76
N ASP A 121 10.37 4.80 7.69
CA ASP A 121 9.99 5.33 9.00
C ASP A 121 10.69 4.53 10.11
N THR A 122 12.01 4.68 10.20
CA THR A 122 12.83 3.99 11.22
C THR A 122 13.11 4.93 12.38
N GLY A 123 12.62 4.55 13.58
CA GLY A 123 12.87 5.26 14.83
C GLY A 123 11.80 6.30 15.17
N ALA A 124 11.69 6.65 16.46
CA ALA A 124 10.63 7.52 16.98
C ALA A 124 10.79 9.03 16.65
N SER A 125 11.81 9.41 15.87
CA SER A 125 12.14 10.80 15.55
C SER A 125 11.44 11.32 14.29
N HIS A 126 10.60 10.50 13.64
CA HIS A 126 10.01 10.79 12.33
C HIS A 126 8.48 10.80 12.35
N VAL A 127 7.90 11.51 13.32
CA VAL A 127 6.44 11.60 13.53
C VAL A 127 5.65 11.93 12.24
N GLY A 128 6.14 12.87 11.41
CA GLY A 128 5.47 13.20 10.14
C GLY A 128 5.48 12.06 9.11
N ARG A 129 6.50 11.20 9.12
CA ARG A 129 6.55 10.00 8.26
C ARG A 129 5.58 8.94 8.75
N THR A 130 5.50 8.75 10.08
CA THR A 130 4.52 7.87 10.70
C THR A 130 3.09 8.31 10.36
N GLU A 131 2.78 9.60 10.53
CA GLU A 131 1.46 10.16 10.20
C GLU A 131 1.12 9.97 8.72
N ALA A 132 2.05 10.26 7.80
CA ALA A 132 1.83 10.06 6.37
C ALA A 132 1.56 8.58 6.04
N LYS A 133 2.26 7.65 6.69
CA LYS A 133 2.03 6.21 6.52
C LYS A 133 0.65 5.79 7.00
N GLU A 134 0.22 6.25 8.17
CA GLU A 134 -1.10 5.95 8.71
C GLU A 134 -2.21 6.44 7.76
N VAL A 135 -2.07 7.66 7.22
CA VAL A 135 -3.04 8.21 6.26
C VAL A 135 -3.05 7.41 4.95
N LEU A 136 -1.89 7.03 4.42
CA LEU A 136 -1.77 6.20 3.22
C LEU A 136 -2.41 4.81 3.42
N GLU A 137 -2.11 4.15 4.54
CA GLU A 137 -2.65 2.84 4.87
C GLU A 137 -4.17 2.87 5.04
N ALA A 138 -4.69 3.83 5.81
CA ALA A 138 -6.13 4.01 5.99
C ALA A 138 -6.85 4.27 4.66
N PHE A 139 -6.27 5.10 3.79
CA PHE A 139 -6.83 5.38 2.48
C PHE A 139 -6.79 4.15 1.56
N GLN A 140 -5.69 3.40 1.54
CA GLN A 140 -5.58 2.15 0.79
C GLN A 140 -6.64 1.14 1.24
N TYR A 141 -6.81 0.96 2.55
CA TYR A 141 -7.82 0.06 3.10
C TYR A 141 -9.22 0.47 2.65
N ARG A 142 -9.54 1.76 2.70
CA ARG A 142 -10.83 2.27 2.25
C ARG A 142 -11.06 2.08 0.75
N LEU A 143 -10.03 2.21 -0.10
CA LEU A 143 -10.15 1.91 -1.53
C LEU A 143 -10.56 0.45 -1.75
N LEU A 144 -9.91 -0.49 -1.07
CA LEU A 144 -10.14 -1.93 -1.24
C LEU A 144 -11.49 -2.41 -0.68
N TYR A 145 -11.94 -1.85 0.43
CA TYR A 145 -13.09 -2.38 1.17
C TYR A 145 -14.31 -1.44 1.21
N GLY A 146 -14.14 -0.16 0.90
CA GLY A 146 -15.21 0.84 0.96
C GLY A 146 -15.63 1.42 -0.38
N VAL A 147 -14.68 1.57 -1.32
CA VAL A 147 -14.94 2.16 -2.65
C VAL A 147 -15.18 1.08 -3.71
N ARG A 148 -14.42 0.00 -3.64
CA ARG A 148 -14.58 -1.17 -4.51
C ARG A 148 -15.96 -1.81 -4.28
N THR A 149 -16.66 -2.18 -5.35
CA THR A 149 -18.03 -2.73 -5.24
C THR A 149 -18.09 -4.10 -4.58
N LYS A 150 -17.03 -4.89 -4.71
CA LYS A 150 -16.87 -6.21 -4.11
C LYS A 150 -15.53 -6.25 -3.39
N PRO A 151 -15.41 -6.86 -2.20
CA PRO A 151 -14.11 -7.00 -1.55
C PRO A 151 -13.14 -7.77 -2.46
N PRO A 152 -11.81 -7.53 -2.32
CA PRO A 152 -10.82 -8.25 -3.08
C PRO A 152 -11.00 -9.76 -2.91
N PRO A 153 -10.87 -10.56 -3.98
CA PRO A 153 -10.96 -12.00 -3.88
C PRO A 153 -9.92 -12.47 -2.86
N LYS A 154 -10.33 -13.39 -1.98
CA LYS A 154 -9.42 -13.95 -0.98
C LYS A 154 -8.26 -14.59 -1.74
N LYS A 155 -7.04 -14.13 -1.46
CA LYS A 155 -5.84 -14.84 -1.92
C LYS A 155 -5.93 -16.26 -1.38
N SER A 156 -6.08 -17.23 -2.28
CA SER A 156 -6.13 -18.62 -1.86
C SER A 156 -4.76 -18.98 -1.30
N LEU A 157 -4.68 -19.15 0.02
CA LEU A 157 -3.45 -19.58 0.70
C LEU A 157 -3.07 -21.01 0.28
N PHE A 158 -4.01 -21.74 -0.32
CA PHE A 158 -3.79 -23.00 -1.01
C PHE A 158 -3.95 -22.71 -2.50
N GLY A 159 -2.84 -22.46 -3.19
CA GLY A 159 -2.81 -21.92 -4.55
C GLY A 159 -3.88 -22.49 -5.47
N ASP A 160 -4.71 -21.60 -6.03
CA ASP A 160 -5.47 -21.96 -7.21
C ASP A 160 -4.48 -22.09 -8.36
N SER A 161 -4.52 -23.21 -9.08
CA SER A 161 -3.46 -23.68 -9.97
C SER A 161 -3.36 -22.90 -11.30
N THR A 162 -3.69 -21.61 -11.29
CA THR A 162 -3.61 -20.75 -12.44
C THR A 162 -2.66 -19.57 -12.19
N VAL A 163 -1.45 -19.78 -12.72
CA VAL A 163 -0.46 -18.80 -13.21
C VAL A 163 0.43 -18.00 -12.24
N GLU A 164 0.08 -17.73 -10.98
CA GLU A 164 0.99 -17.02 -10.04
C GLU A 164 1.79 -17.94 -9.09
N GLY A 165 1.40 -19.22 -8.96
CA GLY A 165 2.00 -20.15 -8.00
C GLY A 165 3.38 -20.73 -8.34
N THR A 166 3.98 -20.35 -9.48
CA THR A 166 5.30 -20.88 -9.89
C THR A 166 6.46 -20.14 -9.22
N ALA A 167 6.34 -18.83 -9.01
CA ALA A 167 7.39 -18.03 -8.39
C ALA A 167 7.58 -18.35 -6.90
N ASP A 168 6.46 -18.45 -6.15
CA ASP A 168 6.49 -18.75 -4.72
C ASP A 168 6.98 -20.17 -4.42
N ARG A 169 6.64 -21.13 -5.30
CA ARG A 169 7.11 -22.52 -5.18
C ARG A 169 8.63 -22.61 -5.35
N HIS A 170 9.20 -21.85 -6.28
CA HIS A 170 10.64 -21.86 -6.53
C HIS A 170 11.43 -21.24 -5.37
N ILE A 171 10.89 -20.20 -4.72
CA ILE A 171 11.47 -19.59 -3.52
C ILE A 171 11.44 -20.58 -2.35
N MET A 172 10.34 -21.33 -2.20
CA MET A 172 10.20 -22.34 -1.15
C MET A 172 11.13 -23.55 -1.39
N GLU A 173 11.26 -24.02 -2.63
CA GLU A 173 12.17 -25.10 -3.03
C GLU A 173 13.63 -24.71 -2.76
N ALA A 174 14.05 -23.49 -3.14
CA ALA A 174 15.39 -22.99 -2.85
C ALA A 174 15.68 -22.88 -1.34
N PHE A 175 14.66 -22.57 -0.52
CA PHE A 175 14.80 -22.49 0.93
C PHE A 175 14.97 -23.87 1.57
N VAL A 176 14.25 -24.87 1.07
CA VAL A 176 14.36 -26.27 1.52
C VAL A 176 15.71 -26.86 1.16
N GLU A 177 16.21 -26.62 -0.05
CA GLU A 177 17.55 -27.08 -0.46
C GLU A 177 18.67 -26.44 0.38
N LYS A 178 18.56 -25.14 0.67
CA LYS A 178 19.51 -24.41 1.51
C LYS A 178 19.49 -24.88 2.98
N GLY A 179 18.34 -25.38 3.44
CA GLY A 179 18.19 -25.99 4.77
C GLY A 179 18.90 -27.35 4.89
N SER A 180 18.78 -28.19 3.87
CA SER A 180 19.38 -29.54 3.83
C SER A 180 20.92 -29.53 3.73
N GLN A 181 21.53 -28.47 3.18
CA GLN A 181 23.00 -28.36 3.11
C GLN A 181 23.65 -27.98 4.44
N LYS A 182 22.91 -27.41 5.41
CA LYS A 182 23.47 -26.98 6.70
C LYS A 182 23.58 -28.09 7.74
N THR A 183 22.99 -29.26 7.51
CA THR A 183 22.97 -30.39 8.46
C THR A 183 24.07 -31.42 8.24
N SER A 184 24.90 -31.28 7.20
CA SER A 184 26.09 -32.13 6.98
C SER A 184 27.38 -31.41 7.36
N PHE A 185 27.56 -31.07 8.64
CA PHE A 185 28.90 -30.77 9.20
C PHE A 185 29.25 -31.89 10.18
N ALA A 186 30.21 -32.72 9.76
CA ALA A 186 30.56 -34.02 10.31
C ALA A 186 31.12 -33.98 11.74
N LEU A 187 30.85 -35.04 12.50
CA LEU A 187 31.53 -35.39 13.75
C LEU A 187 33.01 -35.72 13.48
N PRO A 188 33.97 -35.17 14.24
CA PRO A 188 35.39 -35.52 14.07
C PRO A 188 35.73 -36.86 14.74
N ASP A 189 36.27 -37.79 13.94
CA ASP A 189 36.98 -38.99 14.38
C ASP A 189 38.34 -38.62 14.99
N SER A 190 38.53 -38.81 16.30
CA SER A 190 39.86 -39.08 16.89
C SER A 190 39.84 -39.28 18.41
N VAL A 191 39.78 -40.52 18.90
CA VAL A 191 40.46 -40.94 20.15
C VAL A 191 40.91 -42.41 20.05
N GLN A 192 42.02 -42.68 19.38
CA GLN A 192 42.84 -43.87 19.65
C GLN A 192 44.01 -43.44 20.54
N ARG A 193 43.86 -43.62 21.86
CA ARG A 193 44.98 -43.50 22.82
C ARG A 193 45.73 -44.83 22.85
N HIS A 194 46.84 -44.91 22.11
CA HIS A 194 47.85 -45.95 22.31
C HIS A 194 48.62 -45.68 23.61
N GLY A 195 48.34 -46.47 24.64
CA GLY A 195 49.24 -46.63 25.79
C GLY A 195 50.42 -47.54 25.41
N LYS A 196 51.59 -46.95 25.23
CA LYS A 196 52.87 -47.68 25.24
C LYS A 196 53.81 -46.98 26.21
N LEU A 197 53.74 -47.39 27.47
CA LEU A 197 54.74 -47.11 28.50
C LEU A 197 55.98 -47.97 28.22
N ARG A 198 57.15 -47.34 28.08
CA ARG A 198 58.44 -48.03 28.02
C ARG A 198 59.44 -47.27 28.88
N THR A 199 59.62 -47.77 30.10
CA THR A 199 60.84 -47.89 30.91
C THR A 199 62.04 -46.99 30.58
N MET A 200 62.51 -46.24 31.58
CA MET A 200 63.94 -45.94 31.76
C MET A 200 64.40 -46.34 33.17
N ALA A 201 65.63 -46.84 33.22
CA ALA A 201 66.31 -47.57 34.29
C ALA A 201 66.84 -46.64 35.40
N ALA A 202 66.86 -47.14 36.64
CA ALA A 202 68.04 -47.49 37.45
C ALA A 202 68.79 -46.32 38.12
N SER A 203 68.71 -46.29 39.46
CA SER A 203 69.86 -46.30 40.39
C SER A 203 69.39 -46.57 41.81
#